data_AF-A0A7C9ERK8-F1
#
_entry.id   AF-A0A7C9ERK8-F1
#
_cell.length_a   1.000
_cell.length_b   1.000
_cell.length_c   1.000
_cell.angle_alpha   90.00
_cell.angle_beta   90.00
_cell.angle_gamma   90.00
#
_symmetry.space_group_name_H-M   'P 1'
#
loop_
_entity.id
_entity.type
_entity.pdbx_description
1 polymer ?
#
loop_
_entity_poly.entity_id
_entity_poly.type
_entity_poly.pdbx_seq_one_letter_code
_entity_poly.pdbx_strand_id
1 'polypeptide(L)'
;MAAMYAVYHGPEGLKTIAQRVHGLAGVFAAGLKKLGLEVQEQPFFDTVKVKCADAKAIADEAYKHEINLRVIGQNTITVSFDETTTLEDVDKLFEVFAAGKPVTFNAPSLAPEVEKAIPSSLVRGSPYLTHSIFNSYHTEHELLRYLHRLQSKDLSLCHSMIPLGSCTMKLNATTEMMPVTWPNFTDIHPFAPSEQAQGYQEMFQNLGELLCTITGFDSFSLQPNAGAAGEYAGLMVIRAYHMSRGDHHRNVCIIPVSAHGTNPASAAMCGMKIVS
;
A
#
# COMPACT_ATOMS: atom_id res chain seq x y z
N MET A 1 5.95 -12.83 -3.92
CA MET A 1 5.42 -12.06 -5.08
C MET A 1 6.39 -10.96 -5.52
N ALA A 2 6.71 -9.96 -4.69
CA ALA A 2 7.61 -8.85 -5.07
C ALA A 2 8.98 -9.30 -5.65
N ALA A 3 9.61 -10.33 -5.08
CA ALA A 3 10.85 -10.88 -5.63
C ALA A 3 10.67 -11.43 -7.06
N MET A 4 9.52 -12.04 -7.36
CA MET A 4 9.23 -12.59 -8.69
C MET A 4 8.92 -11.50 -9.71
N TYR A 5 8.27 -10.41 -9.28
CA TYR A 5 8.14 -9.20 -10.10
C TYR A 5 9.53 -8.65 -10.49
N ALA A 6 10.45 -8.53 -9.53
CA ALA A 6 11.82 -8.11 -9.81
C ALA A 6 12.61 -9.10 -10.69
N VAL A 7 12.40 -10.41 -10.53
CA VAL A 7 13.00 -11.44 -11.40
C VAL A 7 12.49 -11.33 -12.83
N TYR A 8 11.18 -11.12 -13.00
CA TYR A 8 10.56 -11.04 -14.31
C TYR A 8 10.98 -9.78 -15.08
N HIS A 9 10.94 -8.61 -14.42
CA HIS A 9 11.30 -7.36 -15.07
C HIS A 9 12.82 -7.12 -15.17
N GLY A 10 13.61 -7.66 -14.24
CA GLY A 10 15.04 -7.39 -14.15
C GLY A 10 15.35 -5.91 -13.90
N PRO A 11 16.64 -5.52 -13.90
CA PRO A 11 17.04 -4.14 -13.66
C PRO A 11 16.50 -3.17 -14.74
N GLU A 12 16.55 -3.54 -16.02
CA GLU A 12 16.12 -2.64 -17.11
C GLU A 12 14.60 -2.47 -17.19
N GLY A 13 13.81 -3.53 -16.93
CA GLY A 13 12.36 -3.43 -16.91
C GLY A 13 11.87 -2.53 -15.77
N LEU A 14 12.42 -2.72 -14.55
CA LEU A 14 12.10 -1.86 -13.41
C LEU A 14 12.53 -0.40 -13.65
N LYS A 15 13.69 -0.19 -14.28
CA LYS A 15 14.15 1.14 -14.68
C LYS A 15 13.18 1.80 -15.66
N THR A 16 12.71 1.05 -16.66
CA THR A 16 11.77 1.53 -17.68
C THR A 16 10.45 1.93 -17.04
N ILE A 17 9.91 1.10 -16.14
CA ILE A 17 8.68 1.40 -15.39
C ILE A 17 8.89 2.67 -14.55
N ALA A 18 9.97 2.74 -13.77
CA ALA A 18 10.27 3.90 -12.94
C ALA A 18 10.44 5.19 -13.75
N GLN A 19 11.10 5.12 -14.91
CA GLN A 19 11.28 6.26 -15.82
C GLN A 19 9.96 6.70 -16.44
N ARG A 20 9.07 5.76 -16.80
CA ARG A 20 7.74 6.08 -17.31
C ARG A 20 6.90 6.80 -16.26
N VAL A 21 6.84 6.26 -15.03
CA VAL A 21 6.10 6.87 -13.91
C VAL A 21 6.62 8.28 -13.60
N HIS A 22 7.94 8.44 -13.51
CA HIS A 22 8.56 9.74 -13.30
C HIS A 22 8.28 10.72 -14.47
N GLY A 23 8.32 10.23 -15.71
CA GLY A 23 8.01 11.01 -16.90
C GLY A 23 6.57 11.54 -16.88
N LEU A 24 5.60 10.71 -16.52
CA LEU A 24 4.19 11.12 -16.37
C LEU A 24 4.03 12.21 -15.31
N ALA A 25 4.66 12.04 -14.14
CA ALA A 25 4.67 13.07 -13.09
C ALA A 25 5.31 14.39 -13.57
N GLY A 26 6.38 14.32 -14.34
CA GLY A 26 7.03 15.49 -14.92
C GLY A 26 6.20 16.18 -16.02
N VAL A 27 5.50 15.41 -16.87
CA VAL A 27 4.54 15.92 -17.86
C VAL A 27 3.40 16.66 -17.17
N PHE A 28 2.84 16.05 -16.13
CA PHE A 28 1.82 16.68 -15.30
C PHE A 28 2.32 18.00 -14.71
N ALA A 29 3.50 18.00 -14.08
CA ALA A 29 4.09 19.21 -13.50
C ALA A 29 4.32 20.32 -14.55
N ALA A 30 4.82 19.97 -15.74
CA ALA A 30 5.04 20.91 -16.83
C ALA A 30 3.72 21.50 -17.36
N GLY A 31 2.69 20.67 -17.54
CA GLY A 31 1.37 21.13 -17.98
C GLY A 31 0.71 22.05 -16.96
N LEU A 32 0.78 21.73 -15.67
CA LEU A 32 0.25 22.61 -14.62
C LEU A 32 0.96 23.97 -14.57
N LYS A 33 2.27 24.03 -14.82
CA LYS A 33 2.99 25.31 -14.97
C LYS A 33 2.46 26.11 -16.18
N LYS A 34 2.16 25.45 -17.31
CA LYS A 34 1.53 26.09 -18.48
C LYS A 34 0.10 26.60 -18.20
N LEU A 35 -0.62 25.98 -17.25
CA LEU A 35 -1.91 26.48 -16.74
C LEU A 35 -1.77 27.64 -15.74
N GLY A 36 -0.54 28.02 -15.37
CA GLY A 36 -0.27 29.12 -14.44
C GLY A 36 -0.39 28.75 -12.96
N LEU A 37 -0.37 27.46 -12.62
CA LEU A 37 -0.36 27.00 -11.23
C LEU A 37 1.04 26.98 -10.64
N GLU A 38 1.14 27.20 -9.33
CA GLU A 38 2.41 27.06 -8.60
C GLU A 38 2.63 25.58 -8.25
N VAL A 39 3.63 24.96 -8.89
CA VAL A 39 3.96 23.54 -8.75
C VAL A 39 5.32 23.42 -8.06
N GLN A 40 5.47 22.43 -7.17
CA GLN A 40 6.76 22.10 -6.57
C GLN A 40 7.84 21.90 -7.64
N GLU A 41 8.96 22.57 -7.46
CA GLU A 41 10.18 22.30 -8.24
C GLU A 41 10.82 20.96 -7.84
N GLN A 42 11.63 20.41 -8.72
CA GLN A 42 12.44 19.23 -8.41
C GLN A 42 13.22 19.43 -7.09
N PRO A 43 13.43 18.37 -6.27
CA PRO A 43 13.21 16.97 -6.61
C PRO A 43 11.80 16.43 -6.28
N PHE A 44 11.29 15.58 -7.16
CA PHE A 44 10.22 14.61 -6.90
C PHE A 44 10.43 13.37 -7.80
N PHE A 45 9.83 12.23 -7.42
CA PHE A 45 9.81 11.04 -8.27
C PHE A 45 8.47 10.91 -8.99
N ASP A 46 7.46 10.41 -8.30
CA ASP A 46 6.13 10.14 -8.82
C ASP A 46 5.04 11.03 -8.21
N THR A 47 5.39 11.87 -7.24
CA THR A 47 4.43 12.62 -6.43
C THR A 47 4.68 14.11 -6.55
N VAL A 48 3.72 14.82 -7.13
CA VAL A 48 3.81 16.26 -7.41
C VAL A 48 2.92 17.03 -6.45
N LYS A 49 3.49 18.03 -5.78
CA LYS A 49 2.76 18.97 -4.94
C LYS A 49 2.37 20.21 -5.72
N VAL A 50 1.11 20.60 -5.63
CA VAL A 50 0.52 21.72 -6.36
C VAL A 50 -0.14 22.65 -5.38
N LYS A 51 0.18 23.94 -5.44
CA LYS A 51 -0.58 24.97 -4.73
C LYS A 51 -1.74 25.45 -5.58
N CYS A 52 -2.88 25.63 -4.93
CA CYS A 52 -4.11 26.08 -5.56
C CYS A 52 -4.88 27.02 -4.62
N ALA A 53 -5.84 27.75 -5.18
CA ALA A 53 -6.69 28.65 -4.40
C ALA A 53 -7.65 27.88 -3.48
N ASP A 54 -8.20 26.76 -3.97
CA ASP A 54 -9.13 25.90 -3.24
C ASP A 54 -8.85 24.43 -3.59
N ALA A 55 -8.21 23.72 -2.66
CA ALA A 55 -7.86 22.31 -2.84
C ALA A 55 -9.09 21.40 -2.82
N LYS A 56 -10.16 21.81 -2.11
CA LYS A 56 -11.38 21.01 -2.06
C LYS A 56 -12.11 21.08 -3.38
N ALA A 57 -12.24 22.27 -3.98
CA ALA A 57 -12.92 22.43 -5.27
C ALA A 57 -12.28 21.60 -6.38
N ILE A 58 -10.93 21.52 -6.43
CA ILE A 58 -10.22 20.68 -7.40
C ILE A 58 -10.43 19.19 -7.09
N ALA A 59 -10.41 18.77 -5.83
CA ALA A 59 -10.68 17.38 -5.46
C ALA A 59 -12.12 16.97 -5.78
N ASP A 60 -13.10 17.84 -5.54
CA ASP A 60 -14.51 17.63 -5.89
C ASP A 60 -14.70 17.55 -7.41
N GLU A 61 -13.93 18.31 -8.19
CA GLU A 61 -13.90 18.17 -9.65
C GLU A 61 -13.27 16.84 -10.06
N ALA A 62 -12.11 16.48 -9.51
CA ALA A 62 -11.45 15.20 -9.77
C ALA A 62 -12.36 14.00 -9.49
N TYR A 63 -13.17 14.08 -8.44
CA TYR A 63 -14.14 13.06 -8.06
C TYR A 63 -15.18 12.79 -9.17
N LYS A 64 -15.59 13.82 -9.92
CA LYS A 64 -16.51 13.66 -11.07
C LYS A 64 -15.88 12.90 -12.24
N HIS A 65 -14.56 12.86 -12.29
CA HIS A 65 -13.76 12.08 -13.24
C HIS A 65 -13.30 10.75 -12.66
N GLU A 66 -13.86 10.32 -11.52
CA GLU A 66 -13.51 9.08 -10.81
C GLU A 66 -12.04 9.05 -10.34
N ILE A 67 -11.47 10.22 -10.03
CA ILE A 67 -10.09 10.38 -9.56
C ILE A 67 -10.08 10.85 -8.11
N ASN A 68 -9.35 10.13 -7.26
CA ASN A 68 -9.08 10.55 -5.88
C ASN A 68 -7.75 11.30 -5.80
N LEU A 69 -7.76 12.51 -5.21
CA LEU A 69 -6.56 13.32 -4.98
C LEU A 69 -6.31 13.49 -3.48
N ARG A 70 -5.03 13.59 -3.09
CA ARG A 70 -4.67 13.85 -1.69
C ARG A 70 -4.66 15.34 -1.42
N VAL A 71 -5.64 15.80 -0.63
CA VAL A 71 -5.75 17.18 -0.14
C VAL A 71 -4.88 17.38 1.10
N ILE A 72 -4.08 18.45 1.12
CA ILE A 72 -3.22 18.83 2.25
C ILE A 72 -3.59 20.27 2.68
N GLY A 73 -4.48 20.40 3.66
CA GLY A 73 -4.99 21.70 4.07
C GLY A 73 -5.87 22.35 2.99
N GLN A 74 -5.98 23.68 3.00
CA GLN A 74 -6.94 24.41 2.15
C GLN A 74 -6.43 24.71 0.72
N ASN A 75 -5.10 24.75 0.52
CA ASN A 75 -4.47 25.34 -0.67
C ASN A 75 -3.45 24.43 -1.33
N THR A 76 -3.44 23.13 -1.00
CA THR A 76 -2.42 22.22 -1.51
C THR A 76 -3.02 20.87 -1.83
N ILE A 77 -2.66 20.35 -3.00
CA ILE A 77 -2.96 18.99 -3.44
C ILE A 77 -1.64 18.30 -3.75
N THR A 78 -1.57 17.00 -3.46
CA THR A 78 -0.52 16.13 -3.99
C THR A 78 -1.15 15.07 -4.89
N VAL A 79 -0.53 14.86 -6.04
CA VAL A 79 -0.92 13.84 -7.02
C VAL A 79 0.23 12.85 -7.13
N SER A 80 -0.05 11.56 -6.92
CA SER A 80 0.92 10.47 -7.04
C SER A 80 0.57 9.65 -8.28
N PHE A 81 1.59 9.36 -9.08
CA PHE A 81 1.51 8.57 -10.31
C PHE A 81 2.05 7.17 -10.06
N ASP A 82 1.56 6.18 -10.79
CA ASP A 82 2.01 4.79 -10.64
C ASP A 82 2.09 4.08 -12.00
N GLU A 83 2.43 2.79 -11.97
CA GLU A 83 2.58 1.97 -13.17
C GLU A 83 1.29 1.88 -14.01
N THR A 84 0.11 2.04 -13.43
CA THR A 84 -1.15 1.96 -14.16
C THR A 84 -1.49 3.25 -14.91
N THR A 85 -0.88 4.37 -14.52
CA THR A 85 -1.20 5.68 -15.10
C THR A 85 -0.83 5.75 -16.58
N THR A 86 -1.74 6.33 -17.37
CA THR A 86 -1.59 6.59 -18.81
C THR A 86 -1.44 8.08 -19.12
N LEU A 87 -1.15 8.44 -20.38
CA LEU A 87 -1.11 9.84 -20.79
C LEU A 87 -2.52 10.45 -20.80
N GLU A 88 -3.52 9.64 -21.10
CA GLU A 88 -4.94 10.00 -21.09
C GLU A 88 -5.40 10.37 -19.67
N ASP A 89 -4.91 9.67 -18.64
CA ASP A 89 -5.18 10.04 -17.25
C ASP A 89 -4.53 11.38 -16.87
N VAL A 90 -3.35 11.67 -17.42
CA VAL A 90 -2.68 12.98 -17.24
C VAL A 90 -3.47 14.09 -17.94
N ASP A 91 -4.04 13.83 -19.12
CA ASP A 91 -4.92 14.78 -19.80
C ASP A 91 -6.19 15.08 -18.99
N LYS A 92 -6.85 14.06 -18.42
CA LYS A 92 -7.97 14.26 -17.48
C LYS A 92 -7.56 15.13 -16.28
N LEU A 93 -6.36 14.90 -15.74
CA LEU A 93 -5.84 15.75 -14.67
C LEU A 93 -5.62 17.20 -15.13
N PHE A 94 -5.20 17.46 -16.36
CA PHE A 94 -5.15 18.83 -16.87
C PHE A 94 -6.53 19.48 -16.90
N GLU A 95 -7.56 18.78 -17.34
CA GLU A 95 -8.94 19.28 -17.35
C GLU A 95 -9.43 19.61 -15.93
N VAL A 96 -9.19 18.70 -14.97
CA VAL A 96 -9.51 18.89 -13.54
C VAL A 96 -8.85 20.15 -12.98
N PHE A 97 -7.57 20.35 -13.26
CA PHE A 97 -6.81 21.50 -12.73
C PHE A 97 -7.02 22.80 -13.54
N ALA A 98 -7.55 22.73 -14.77
CA ALA A 98 -7.86 23.91 -15.57
C ALA A 98 -9.13 24.65 -15.09
N ALA A 99 -9.97 24.00 -14.28
CA ALA A 99 -11.16 24.59 -13.66
C ALA A 99 -12.07 25.32 -14.67
N GLY A 100 -12.34 24.67 -15.82
CA GLY A 100 -13.19 25.19 -16.89
C GLY A 100 -12.48 26.11 -17.90
N LYS A 101 -11.18 26.38 -17.75
CA LYS A 101 -10.37 27.02 -18.80
C LYS A 101 -10.04 26.00 -19.90
N PRO A 102 -9.96 26.42 -21.17
CA PRO A 102 -9.54 25.52 -22.24
C PRO A 102 -8.08 25.09 -22.05
N VAL A 103 -7.82 23.78 -22.13
CA VAL A 103 -6.47 23.23 -22.19
C VAL A 103 -6.05 23.17 -23.67
N THR A 104 -5.02 23.94 -24.05
CA THR A 104 -4.59 24.08 -25.46
C THR A 104 -3.43 23.14 -25.84
N PHE A 105 -3.14 22.16 -25.00
CA PHE A 105 -2.06 21.19 -25.15
C PHE A 105 -2.51 19.83 -24.61
N ASN A 106 -1.73 18.79 -24.82
CA ASN A 106 -1.99 17.45 -24.26
C ASN A 106 -0.69 16.81 -23.75
N ALA A 107 -0.83 15.77 -22.94
CA ALA A 107 0.28 15.06 -22.31
C ALA A 107 1.29 14.50 -23.35
N PRO A 108 0.87 13.88 -24.48
CA PRO A 108 1.81 13.45 -25.53
C PRO A 108 2.66 14.59 -26.10
N SER A 109 2.09 15.79 -26.28
CA SER A 109 2.84 16.95 -26.80
C SER A 109 3.90 17.47 -25.84
N LEU A 110 3.71 17.27 -24.53
CA LEU A 110 4.63 17.71 -23.48
C LEU A 110 5.70 16.67 -23.16
N ALA A 111 5.46 15.38 -23.41
CA ALA A 111 6.38 14.30 -23.07
C ALA A 111 7.84 14.53 -23.54
N PRO A 112 8.12 15.05 -24.75
CA PRO A 112 9.49 15.33 -25.18
C PRO A 112 10.21 16.42 -24.37
N GLU A 113 9.48 17.32 -23.69
CA GLU A 113 10.05 18.41 -22.89
C GLU A 113 10.63 17.91 -21.55
N VAL A 114 10.34 16.67 -21.15
CA VAL A 114 10.56 16.13 -19.78
C VAL A 114 11.69 15.10 -19.72
N GLU A 115 12.34 14.78 -20.85
CA GLU A 115 13.52 13.91 -20.87
C GLU A 115 14.64 14.53 -20.00
N LYS A 116 14.83 13.96 -18.78
CA LYS A 116 15.82 14.32 -17.72
C LYS A 116 15.30 15.17 -16.56
N ALA A 117 14.11 14.87 -16.05
CA ALA A 117 13.58 15.57 -14.87
C ALA A 117 14.30 15.26 -13.53
N ILE A 118 15.02 14.14 -13.38
CA ILE A 118 15.80 13.87 -12.15
C ILE A 118 17.09 14.71 -12.12
N PRO A 119 17.33 15.52 -11.08
CA PRO A 119 18.58 16.28 -10.93
C PRO A 119 19.82 15.38 -11.03
N SER A 120 20.84 15.84 -11.77
CA SER A 120 22.05 15.03 -12.05
C SER A 120 22.77 14.54 -10.79
N SER A 121 22.72 15.31 -9.71
CA SER A 121 23.29 14.95 -8.39
C SER A 121 22.54 13.81 -7.68
N LEU A 122 21.31 13.49 -8.09
CA LEU A 122 20.45 12.46 -7.50
C LEU A 122 20.30 11.23 -8.39
N VAL A 123 20.89 11.24 -9.59
CA VAL A 123 20.85 10.09 -10.50
C VAL A 123 21.63 8.93 -9.88
N ARG A 124 20.97 7.79 -9.71
CA ARG A 124 21.61 6.56 -9.23
C ARG A 124 22.69 6.09 -10.21
N GLY A 125 23.95 6.06 -9.75
CA GLY A 125 25.08 5.54 -10.52
C GLY A 125 25.44 4.08 -10.27
N SER A 126 24.89 3.45 -9.22
CA SER A 126 25.21 2.06 -8.87
C SER A 126 24.36 1.05 -9.65
N PRO A 127 24.95 -0.09 -10.10
CA PRO A 127 24.18 -1.19 -10.65
C PRO A 127 23.35 -1.87 -9.56
N TYR A 128 22.32 -2.62 -9.97
CA TYR A 128 21.46 -3.40 -9.08
C TYR A 128 20.93 -4.63 -9.79
N LEU A 129 20.47 -5.61 -9.00
CA LEU A 129 19.95 -6.88 -9.52
C LEU A 129 20.96 -7.57 -10.46
N THR A 130 22.25 -7.49 -10.11
CA THR A 130 23.35 -8.03 -10.93
C THR A 130 23.48 -9.55 -10.86
N HIS A 131 22.83 -10.17 -9.87
CA HIS A 131 22.80 -11.63 -9.76
C HIS A 131 22.02 -12.24 -10.93
N SER A 132 22.50 -13.37 -11.46
CA SER A 132 21.95 -14.01 -12.66
C SER A 132 20.44 -14.31 -12.57
N ILE A 133 19.94 -14.58 -11.36
CA ILE A 133 18.52 -14.80 -11.09
C ILE A 133 17.60 -13.69 -11.64
N PHE A 134 18.04 -12.42 -11.65
CA PHE A 134 17.26 -11.29 -12.15
C PHE A 134 17.49 -11.01 -13.64
N ASN A 135 18.23 -11.87 -14.32
CA ASN A 135 18.68 -11.70 -15.71
C ASN A 135 18.40 -12.96 -16.57
N SER A 136 17.61 -13.91 -16.05
CA SER A 136 17.45 -15.26 -16.64
C SER A 136 16.01 -15.71 -16.91
N TYR A 137 15.00 -14.98 -16.43
CA TYR A 137 13.59 -15.44 -16.48
C TYR A 137 12.64 -14.31 -16.94
N HIS A 138 12.87 -13.79 -18.14
CA HIS A 138 12.16 -12.61 -18.67
C HIS A 138 11.02 -12.95 -19.63
N THR A 139 10.93 -14.21 -20.08
CA THR A 139 9.76 -14.69 -20.79
C THR A 139 8.78 -15.35 -19.82
N GLU A 140 7.49 -15.27 -20.13
CA GLU A 140 6.44 -15.91 -19.32
C GLU A 140 6.72 -17.40 -19.12
N HIS A 141 7.20 -18.09 -20.16
CA HIS A 141 7.45 -19.52 -20.11
C HIS A 141 8.67 -19.89 -19.24
N GLU A 142 9.72 -19.07 -19.23
CA GLU A 142 10.86 -19.24 -18.33
C GLU A 142 10.47 -18.99 -16.88
N LEU A 143 9.72 -17.91 -16.61
CA LEU A 143 9.24 -17.62 -15.26
C LEU A 143 8.32 -18.72 -14.75
N LEU A 144 7.40 -19.22 -15.59
CA LEU A 144 6.51 -20.32 -15.25
C LEU A 144 7.29 -21.57 -14.82
N ARG A 145 8.30 -21.97 -15.62
CA ARG A 145 9.17 -23.12 -15.29
C ARG A 145 9.96 -22.86 -14.01
N TYR A 146 10.41 -21.63 -13.79
CA TYR A 146 11.15 -21.27 -12.59
C TYR A 146 10.28 -21.37 -11.33
N LEU A 147 9.07 -20.80 -11.36
CA LEU A 147 8.09 -20.88 -10.28
C LEU A 147 7.73 -22.34 -9.98
N HIS A 148 7.43 -23.13 -11.01
CA HIS A 148 7.12 -24.55 -10.85
C HIS A 148 8.28 -25.32 -10.20
N ARG A 149 9.53 -25.06 -10.62
CA ARG A 149 10.73 -25.68 -10.05
C ARG A 149 10.99 -25.29 -8.60
N LEU A 150 10.64 -24.07 -8.19
CA LEU A 150 10.72 -23.68 -6.78
C LEU A 150 9.61 -24.35 -5.98
N GLN A 151 8.38 -24.30 -6.47
CA GLN A 151 7.21 -24.93 -5.84
C GLN A 151 7.43 -26.44 -5.61
N SER A 152 8.06 -27.15 -6.55
CA SER A 152 8.28 -28.60 -6.44
C SER A 152 9.29 -29.01 -5.37
N LYS A 153 10.04 -28.06 -4.80
CA LYS A 153 10.96 -28.32 -3.69
C LYS A 153 10.29 -28.21 -2.32
N ASP A 154 9.10 -27.63 -2.26
CA ASP A 154 8.43 -27.29 -1.02
C ASP A 154 7.31 -28.29 -0.72
N LEU A 155 7.38 -28.95 0.44
CA LEU A 155 6.28 -29.76 0.94
C LEU A 155 5.16 -28.83 1.44
N SER A 156 4.02 -28.87 0.75
CA SER A 156 2.81 -28.11 1.10
C SER A 156 1.61 -29.03 1.44
N LEU A 157 0.51 -28.43 1.89
CA LEU A 157 -0.76 -29.13 2.16
C LEU A 157 -1.37 -29.83 0.93
N CYS A 158 -0.88 -29.55 -0.28
CA CYS A 158 -1.26 -30.30 -1.48
C CYS A 158 -0.70 -31.73 -1.52
N HIS A 159 0.26 -32.06 -0.65
CA HIS A 159 0.97 -33.34 -0.67
C HIS A 159 0.56 -34.24 0.50
N SER A 160 0.56 -33.70 1.72
CA SER A 160 0.33 -34.47 2.94
C SER A 160 -0.09 -33.57 4.10
N MET A 161 -0.48 -34.20 5.21
CA MET A 161 -0.66 -33.52 6.47
C MET A 161 0.65 -32.91 6.96
N ILE A 162 0.60 -31.65 7.41
CA ILE A 162 1.72 -30.93 8.04
C ILE A 162 1.34 -30.65 9.52
N PRO A 163 1.64 -31.57 10.46
CA PRO A 163 1.13 -31.51 11.84
C PRO A 163 1.98 -30.60 12.75
N LEU A 164 2.12 -29.32 12.37
CA LEU A 164 2.83 -28.34 13.19
C LEU A 164 1.96 -27.90 14.37
N GLY A 165 2.38 -28.27 15.58
CA GLY A 165 1.71 -27.87 16.82
C GLY A 165 1.57 -26.35 16.93
N SER A 166 0.43 -25.88 17.44
CA SER A 166 0.07 -24.45 17.56
C SER A 166 -0.10 -23.67 16.23
N CYS A 167 0.10 -24.28 15.06
CA CYS A 167 -0.03 -23.61 13.76
C CYS A 167 -1.41 -23.78 13.10
N THR A 168 -2.19 -24.78 13.51
CA THR A 168 -3.54 -25.05 12.96
C THR A 168 -3.54 -25.15 11.43
N MET A 169 -2.71 -26.04 10.87
CA MET A 169 -2.61 -26.30 9.42
C MET A 169 -3.85 -27.02 8.88
N LYS A 170 -4.97 -26.30 8.78
CA LYS A 170 -6.27 -26.76 8.28
C LYS A 170 -6.42 -26.51 6.77
N LEU A 171 -7.56 -26.90 6.21
CA LEU A 171 -7.93 -26.57 4.84
C LEU A 171 -7.99 -25.05 4.61
N ASN A 172 -7.41 -24.59 3.50
CA ASN A 172 -7.67 -23.28 2.91
C ASN A 172 -8.57 -23.52 1.69
N ALA A 173 -9.89 -23.38 1.82
CA ALA A 173 -10.79 -23.81 0.76
C ALA A 173 -10.69 -22.86 -0.44
N THR A 174 -10.73 -23.41 -1.67
CA THR A 174 -10.66 -22.59 -2.88
C THR A 174 -11.74 -21.50 -2.91
N THR A 175 -12.94 -21.81 -2.43
CA THR A 175 -14.06 -20.85 -2.35
C THR A 175 -13.78 -19.69 -1.42
N GLU A 176 -12.98 -19.88 -0.36
CA GLU A 176 -12.56 -18.83 0.56
C GLU A 176 -11.43 -17.97 -0.04
N MET A 177 -10.60 -18.57 -0.89
CA MET A 177 -9.45 -17.90 -1.51
C MET A 177 -9.81 -17.12 -2.77
N MET A 178 -10.85 -17.51 -3.51
CA MET A 178 -11.24 -16.85 -4.78
C MET A 178 -11.46 -15.33 -4.65
N PRO A 179 -12.16 -14.81 -3.63
CA PRO A 179 -12.45 -13.37 -3.55
C PRO A 179 -11.23 -12.48 -3.30
N VAL A 180 -10.13 -13.04 -2.77
CA VAL A 180 -8.94 -12.24 -2.40
C VAL A 180 -8.23 -11.61 -3.60
N THR A 181 -8.57 -12.01 -4.82
CA THR A 181 -8.04 -11.46 -6.08
C THR A 181 -9.11 -10.77 -6.94
N TRP A 182 -10.30 -10.51 -6.41
CA TRP A 182 -11.30 -9.74 -7.16
C TRP A 182 -10.94 -8.25 -7.11
N PRO A 183 -11.04 -7.51 -8.23
CA PRO A 183 -10.74 -6.08 -8.27
C PRO A 183 -11.45 -5.26 -7.20
N ASN A 184 -12.72 -5.60 -6.89
CA ASN A 184 -13.49 -4.92 -5.84
C ASN A 184 -12.91 -5.06 -4.43
N PHE A 185 -11.97 -5.99 -4.21
CA PHE A 185 -11.19 -6.12 -2.98
C PHE A 185 -9.74 -5.64 -3.18
N THR A 186 -9.09 -5.96 -4.31
CA THR A 186 -7.66 -5.67 -4.49
C THR A 186 -7.35 -4.25 -4.94
N ASP A 187 -8.26 -3.62 -5.67
CA ASP A 187 -7.98 -2.38 -6.43
C ASP A 187 -8.60 -1.15 -5.73
N ILE A 188 -8.70 -1.20 -4.40
CA ILE A 188 -9.14 -0.08 -3.56
C ILE A 188 -7.96 0.44 -2.74
N HIS A 189 -7.63 1.72 -2.92
CA HIS A 189 -6.62 2.37 -2.10
C HIS A 189 -7.10 2.48 -0.64
N PRO A 190 -6.27 2.15 0.38
CA PRO A 190 -6.70 2.07 1.79
C PRO A 190 -7.16 3.41 2.40
N PHE A 191 -6.85 4.53 1.74
CA PHE A 191 -7.31 5.88 2.13
C PHE A 191 -8.34 6.47 1.16
N ALA A 192 -8.99 5.64 0.33
CA ALA A 192 -10.13 6.06 -0.48
C ALA A 192 -11.26 6.59 0.43
N PRO A 193 -12.07 7.56 -0.04
CA PRO A 193 -13.29 7.97 0.65
C PRO A 193 -14.15 6.77 1.05
N SER A 194 -14.71 6.81 2.26
CA SER A 194 -15.46 5.68 2.84
C SER A 194 -16.66 5.25 1.99
N GLU A 195 -17.25 6.19 1.26
CA GLU A 195 -18.36 6.02 0.34
C GLU A 195 -18.01 5.09 -0.83
N GLN A 196 -16.73 5.00 -1.20
CA GLN A 196 -16.22 4.08 -2.24
C GLN A 196 -15.95 2.67 -1.70
N ALA A 197 -15.94 2.50 -0.36
CA ALA A 197 -15.58 1.25 0.31
C ALA A 197 -16.73 0.68 1.16
N GLN A 198 -17.99 0.94 0.81
CA GLN A 198 -19.15 0.48 1.60
C GLN A 198 -19.23 -1.04 1.72
N GLY A 199 -18.89 -1.78 0.65
CA GLY A 199 -18.82 -3.26 0.73
C GLY A 199 -17.79 -3.77 1.74
N TYR A 200 -16.67 -3.05 1.89
CA TYR A 200 -15.70 -3.35 2.95
C TYR A 200 -16.26 -3.05 4.34
N GLN A 201 -17.01 -1.95 4.51
CA GLN A 201 -17.65 -1.62 5.80
C GLN A 201 -18.64 -2.71 6.24
N GLU A 202 -19.48 -3.17 5.31
CA GLU A 202 -20.41 -4.27 5.56
C GLU A 202 -19.66 -5.56 5.93
N MET A 203 -18.59 -5.90 5.20
CA MET A 203 -17.77 -7.08 5.51
C MET A 203 -17.13 -6.98 6.91
N PHE A 204 -16.58 -5.82 7.27
CA PHE A 204 -15.96 -5.60 8.58
C PHE A 204 -16.97 -5.71 9.72
N GLN A 205 -18.16 -5.14 9.54
CA GLN A 205 -19.23 -5.24 10.53
C GLN A 205 -19.64 -6.70 10.74
N ASN A 206 -19.98 -7.41 9.66
CA ASN A 206 -20.39 -8.81 9.72
C ASN A 206 -19.32 -9.69 10.38
N LEU A 207 -18.06 -9.54 9.99
CA LEU A 207 -16.96 -10.29 10.59
C LEU A 207 -16.79 -9.94 12.08
N GLY A 208 -16.90 -8.67 12.44
CA GLY A 208 -16.83 -8.21 13.82
C GLY A 208 -17.92 -8.84 14.69
N GLU A 209 -19.17 -8.85 14.22
CA GLU A 209 -20.31 -9.45 14.93
C GLU A 209 -20.15 -10.97 15.11
N LEU A 210 -19.67 -11.67 14.08
CA LEU A 210 -19.36 -13.10 14.16
C LEU A 210 -18.25 -13.38 15.20
N LEU A 211 -17.18 -12.59 15.21
CA LEU A 211 -16.09 -12.75 16.17
C LEU A 211 -16.53 -12.43 17.61
N CYS A 212 -17.38 -11.42 17.81
CA CYS A 212 -18.01 -11.13 19.10
C CYS A 212 -18.83 -12.33 19.57
N THR A 213 -19.65 -12.92 18.69
CA THR A 213 -20.47 -14.09 18.99
C THR A 213 -19.63 -15.31 19.38
N ILE A 214 -18.52 -15.56 18.66
CA ILE A 214 -17.64 -16.71 18.90
C ILE A 214 -16.88 -16.60 20.23
N THR A 215 -16.47 -15.38 20.61
CA THR A 215 -15.55 -15.16 21.75
C THR A 215 -16.21 -14.60 23.00
N GLY A 216 -17.41 -14.01 22.88
CA GLY A 216 -18.12 -13.36 23.98
C GLY A 216 -17.59 -11.96 24.32
N PHE A 217 -16.73 -11.36 23.50
CA PHE A 217 -16.34 -9.95 23.66
C PHE A 217 -17.41 -9.00 23.09
N ASP A 218 -17.45 -7.78 23.63
CA ASP A 218 -18.40 -6.74 23.19
C ASP A 218 -18.04 -6.10 21.84
N SER A 219 -16.76 -6.18 21.42
CA SER A 219 -16.26 -5.52 20.21
C SER A 219 -14.95 -6.13 19.72
N PHE A 220 -14.65 -5.98 18.42
CA PHE A 220 -13.42 -6.40 17.77
C PHE A 220 -12.76 -5.27 16.98
N SER A 221 -11.43 -5.20 17.04
CA SER A 221 -10.61 -4.40 16.12
C SER A 221 -9.98 -5.30 15.08
N LEU A 222 -10.17 -4.98 13.80
CA LEU A 222 -9.59 -5.69 12.66
C LEU A 222 -8.24 -5.10 12.19
N GLN A 223 -7.72 -4.10 12.90
CA GLN A 223 -6.47 -3.42 12.53
C GLN A 223 -5.20 -4.29 12.70
N PRO A 224 -5.04 -5.11 13.76
CA PRO A 224 -3.84 -5.91 13.92
C PRO A 224 -3.72 -6.99 12.83
N ASN A 225 -2.62 -6.93 12.07
CA ASN A 225 -2.39 -7.79 10.90
C ASN A 225 -1.62 -9.09 11.21
N ALA A 226 -1.36 -9.37 12.49
CA ALA A 226 -0.71 -10.59 12.97
C ALA A 226 -1.08 -10.87 14.44
N GLY A 227 -0.95 -12.11 14.90
CA GLY A 227 -1.23 -12.49 16.29
C GLY A 227 -0.42 -11.66 17.31
N ALA A 228 0.88 -11.52 17.11
CA ALA A 228 1.74 -10.69 17.96
C ALA A 228 1.36 -9.20 17.94
N ALA A 229 0.89 -8.68 16.80
CA ALA A 229 0.37 -7.31 16.73
C ALA A 229 -0.94 -7.18 17.54
N GLY A 230 -1.77 -8.22 17.56
CA GLY A 230 -2.97 -8.31 18.40
C GLY A 230 -2.64 -8.33 19.89
N GLU A 231 -1.65 -9.12 20.31
CA GLU A 231 -1.15 -9.12 21.69
C GLU A 231 -0.68 -7.72 22.10
N TYR A 232 0.17 -7.08 21.28
CA TYR A 232 0.67 -5.74 21.53
C TYR A 232 -0.47 -4.71 21.64
N ALA A 233 -1.41 -4.71 20.69
CA ALA A 233 -2.57 -3.81 20.72
C ALA A 233 -3.43 -4.03 21.98
N GLY A 234 -3.70 -5.27 22.36
CA GLY A 234 -4.44 -5.59 23.57
C GLY A 234 -3.76 -5.09 24.85
N LEU A 235 -2.45 -5.30 24.97
CA LEU A 235 -1.67 -4.78 26.10
C LEU A 235 -1.64 -3.24 26.13
N MET A 236 -1.57 -2.59 24.98
CA MET A 236 -1.64 -1.13 24.87
C MET A 236 -3.02 -0.59 25.30
N VAL A 237 -4.12 -1.27 24.96
CA VAL A 237 -5.47 -0.93 25.42
C VAL A 237 -5.60 -1.11 26.93
N ILE A 238 -5.10 -2.22 27.49
CA ILE A 238 -5.08 -2.45 28.96
C ILE A 238 -4.29 -1.35 29.67
N ARG A 239 -3.13 -0.97 29.12
CA ARG A 239 -2.31 0.13 29.65
C ARG A 239 -3.06 1.46 29.61
N ALA A 240 -3.68 1.80 28.48
CA ALA A 240 -4.47 3.01 28.35
C ALA A 240 -5.65 3.04 29.32
N TYR A 241 -6.30 1.89 29.55
CA TYR A 241 -7.39 1.73 30.52
C TYR A 241 -6.94 1.94 31.98
N HIS A 242 -5.73 1.50 32.35
CA HIS A 242 -5.18 1.85 33.66
C HIS A 242 -4.84 3.35 33.75
N MET A 243 -4.24 3.92 32.71
CA MET A 243 -3.90 5.34 32.67
C MET A 243 -5.14 6.24 32.80
N SER A 244 -6.24 5.91 32.14
CA SER A 244 -7.48 6.71 32.19
C SER A 244 -8.13 6.72 33.58
N ARG A 245 -7.80 5.76 34.45
CA ARG A 245 -8.30 5.66 35.83
C ARG A 245 -7.30 6.14 36.89
N GLY A 246 -6.15 6.68 36.46
CA GLY A 246 -5.08 7.12 37.37
C GLY A 246 -4.20 6.01 37.94
N ASP A 247 -4.36 4.77 37.46
CA ASP A 247 -3.61 3.58 37.90
C ASP A 247 -2.22 3.48 37.23
N HIS A 248 -1.48 4.59 37.12
CA HIS A 248 -0.22 4.69 36.36
C HIS A 248 0.88 3.73 36.84
N HIS A 249 0.78 3.28 38.09
CA HIS A 249 1.74 2.37 38.71
C HIS A 249 1.56 0.90 38.27
N ARG A 250 0.44 0.54 37.62
CA ARG A 250 0.16 -0.84 37.19
C ARG A 250 0.86 -1.16 35.87
N ASN A 251 2.08 -1.66 35.97
CA ASN A 251 2.91 -2.03 34.82
C ASN A 251 3.44 -3.48 34.87
N VAL A 252 2.96 -4.32 35.79
CA VAL A 252 3.39 -5.72 35.90
C VAL A 252 2.52 -6.61 35.01
N CYS A 253 3.14 -7.41 34.15
CA CYS A 253 2.47 -8.41 33.30
C CYS A 253 2.89 -9.81 33.76
N ILE A 254 1.92 -10.63 34.17
CA ILE A 254 2.15 -12.01 34.62
C ILE A 254 2.10 -12.92 33.39
N ILE A 255 3.19 -13.63 33.09
CA ILE A 255 3.32 -14.46 31.89
C ILE A 255 3.83 -15.85 32.29
N PRO A 256 2.99 -16.90 32.19
CA PRO A 256 3.42 -18.27 32.47
C PRO A 256 4.62 -18.69 31.61
N VAL A 257 5.50 -19.51 32.18
CA VAL A 257 6.71 -20.02 31.48
C VAL A 257 6.40 -20.83 30.21
N SER A 258 5.17 -21.35 30.06
CA SER A 258 4.71 -22.09 28.89
C SER A 258 4.14 -21.20 27.77
N ALA A 259 4.08 -19.89 27.98
CA ALA A 259 3.53 -18.96 26.99
C ALA A 259 4.37 -18.97 25.69
N HIS A 260 3.73 -18.62 24.58
CA HIS A 260 4.43 -18.44 23.32
C HIS A 260 5.45 -17.29 23.44
N GLY A 261 6.57 -17.37 22.71
CA GLY A 261 7.66 -16.39 22.82
C GLY A 261 7.26 -14.96 22.43
N THR A 262 6.15 -14.79 21.70
CA THR A 262 5.59 -13.48 21.37
C THR A 262 5.04 -12.77 22.60
N ASN A 263 4.45 -13.49 23.56
CA ASN A 263 3.84 -12.88 24.75
C ASN A 263 4.83 -12.00 25.55
N PRO A 264 5.99 -12.50 26.01
CA PRO A 264 6.95 -11.65 26.73
C PRO A 264 7.57 -10.57 25.83
N ALA A 265 7.76 -10.84 24.53
CA ALA A 265 8.25 -9.82 23.60
C ALA A 265 7.25 -8.64 23.47
N SER A 266 5.97 -8.94 23.27
CA SER A 266 4.87 -7.97 23.21
C SER A 266 4.76 -7.13 24.49
N ALA A 267 4.86 -7.78 25.67
CA ALA A 267 4.82 -7.10 26.96
C ALA A 267 6.03 -6.18 27.18
N ALA A 268 7.24 -6.62 26.81
CA ALA A 268 8.43 -5.79 26.86
C ALA A 268 8.32 -4.56 25.95
N MET A 269 7.81 -4.72 24.72
CA MET A 269 7.56 -3.60 23.81
C MET A 269 6.57 -2.59 24.38
N CYS A 270 5.60 -3.03 25.17
CA CYS A 270 4.64 -2.15 25.86
C CYS A 270 5.23 -1.45 27.10
N GLY A 271 6.50 -1.70 27.45
CA GLY A 271 7.16 -1.16 28.64
C GLY A 271 6.66 -1.78 29.95
N MET A 272 6.10 -3.00 29.90
CA MET A 272 5.65 -3.72 31.09
C MET A 272 6.79 -4.49 31.76
N LYS A 273 6.75 -4.59 33.09
CA LYS A 273 7.61 -5.47 33.87
C LYS A 273 7.04 -6.89 33.85
N ILE A 274 7.74 -7.81 33.22
CA ILE A 274 7.32 -9.20 33.11
C ILE A 274 7.67 -9.96 34.41
N VAL A 275 6.70 -10.73 34.91
CA VAL A 275 6.88 -11.67 36.02
C VAL A 275 6.37 -13.03 35.55
N SER A 276 7.17 -14.08 35.73
CA SER A 276 6.87 -15.44 35.29
C SER A 276 6.48 -16.37 36.42
#